data_AF-N6T669-F1
#
_entry.id   AF-N6T669-F1
#
_cell.length_a   1.000
_cell.length_b   1.000
_cell.length_c   1.000
_cell.angle_alpha   90.00
_cell.angle_beta   90.00
_cell.angle_gamma   90.00
#
_symmetry.space_group_name_H-M   'P 1'
#
loop_
_entity.id
_entity.type
_entity.pdbx_description
1 polymer ?
#
loop_
_entity_poly.entity_id
_entity_poly.type
_entity_poly.pdbx_seq_one_letter_code
_entity_poly.pdbx_strand_id
1 'polypeptide(L)'
;MENPEHYSAYLYFPATTPDLIPQDCWGASPNSSYDSLSDEGFQSVTSPGKSGSRGKVAPQVLRRRRLAANARERRRMQNLNQAFDRLRTFLPQLGQDRQLSKFETLQMAQTYIAALYDLLDQAPSSR
;
A
#
# COMPACT_ATOMS: atom_id res chain seq x y z
N MET A 1 45.72 -12.56 7.17
CA MET A 1 45.45 -11.11 7.27
C MET A 1 44.54 -10.77 6.11
N GLU A 2 43.23 -10.90 6.30
CA GLU A 2 42.24 -10.29 5.43
C GLU A 2 41.32 -9.48 6.34
N ASN A 3 41.36 -8.16 6.16
CA ASN A 3 40.26 -7.27 6.49
C ASN A 3 39.92 -6.59 5.17
N PRO A 4 38.64 -6.58 4.75
CA PRO A 4 37.91 -5.32 4.88
C PRO A 4 36.40 -5.51 5.12
N GLU A 5 35.93 -5.08 6.28
CA GLU A 5 34.98 -3.96 6.41
C GLU A 5 34.22 -3.56 5.12
N HIS A 6 33.30 -4.38 4.63
CA HIS A 6 32.43 -4.01 3.50
C HIS A 6 30.95 -4.34 3.71
N TYR A 7 30.52 -4.40 4.97
CA TYR A 7 29.10 -4.53 5.34
C TYR A 7 28.54 -3.30 6.08
N SER A 8 29.32 -2.21 6.18
CA SER A 8 28.98 -1.02 6.97
C SER A 8 28.58 0.18 6.11
N ALA A 9 27.70 -0.03 5.13
CA ALA A 9 27.14 1.06 4.32
C ALA A 9 25.61 1.04 4.25
N TYR A 10 24.95 0.47 5.27
CA TYR A 10 23.55 0.82 5.54
C TYR A 10 23.54 2.22 6.16
N LEU A 11 23.32 3.19 5.28
CA LEU A 11 23.13 4.61 5.58
C LEU A 11 22.19 4.79 6.78
N TYR A 12 22.79 5.13 7.93
CA TYR A 12 22.08 5.65 9.09
C TYR A 12 21.62 7.06 8.75
N PHE A 13 20.34 7.22 8.39
CA PHE A 13 19.73 8.54 8.31
C PHE A 13 19.70 9.14 9.73
N PRO A 14 20.25 10.34 9.96
CA PRO A 14 20.20 10.96 11.27
C PRO A 14 18.73 11.28 11.63
N ALA A 15 18.31 10.80 12.78
CA ALA A 15 17.00 11.07 13.37
C ALA A 15 16.79 12.57 13.49
N THR A 16 15.99 13.13 12.58
CA THR A 16 15.51 14.50 12.68
C THR A 16 14.26 14.50 13.57
N THR A 17 14.28 15.43 14.53
CA THR A 17 13.33 15.67 15.63
C THR A 17 11.85 15.57 15.24
N PRO A 18 10.98 14.98 16.08
CA PRO A 18 9.55 15.06 15.89
C PRO A 18 9.02 16.31 16.61
N ASP A 19 8.64 17.36 15.88
CA ASP A 19 7.61 18.25 16.39
C ASP A 19 6.88 18.99 15.27
N LEU A 20 5.56 19.06 15.45
CA LEU A 20 4.56 19.79 14.65
C LEU A 20 4.12 19.16 13.32
N ILE A 21 3.35 18.08 13.42
CA ILE A 21 2.27 17.81 12.44
C ILE A 21 0.96 18.30 13.08
N PRO A 22 0.30 19.34 12.54
CA PRO A 22 -1.01 19.78 13.00
C PRO A 22 -2.04 18.63 12.99
N GLN A 23 -2.79 18.50 14.08
CA GLN A 23 -3.65 17.34 14.40
C GLN A 23 -5.02 17.33 13.69
N ASP A 24 -5.31 18.29 12.79
CA ASP A 24 -6.70 18.57 12.37
C ASP A 24 -6.99 18.37 10.87
N CYS A 25 -6.33 17.43 10.18
CA CYS A 25 -6.62 17.16 8.75
C CYS A 25 -7.23 15.79 8.45
N TRP A 26 -7.54 14.96 9.47
CA TRP A 26 -8.18 13.66 9.27
C TRP A 26 -9.68 13.68 9.64
N GLY A 27 -10.36 14.77 9.29
CA GLY A 27 -11.78 14.97 9.51
C GLY A 27 -12.54 15.26 8.22
N ALA A 28 -13.45 14.34 7.87
CA ALA A 28 -14.63 14.50 7.03
C ALA A 28 -14.45 14.60 5.49
N SER A 29 -14.80 13.50 4.81
CA SER A 29 -15.47 13.58 3.52
C SER A 29 -16.91 13.06 3.69
N PRO A 30 -17.95 13.90 3.51
CA PRO A 30 -19.34 13.47 3.58
C PRO A 30 -19.81 12.95 2.22
N ASN A 31 -20.57 11.86 2.26
CA ASN A 31 -21.30 11.21 1.17
C ASN A 31 -20.48 10.49 0.09
N SER A 32 -20.31 9.18 0.27
CA SER A 32 -20.41 8.24 -0.85
C SER A 32 -21.37 7.13 -0.47
N SER A 33 -22.60 7.28 -0.97
CA SER A 33 -23.68 6.30 -0.91
C SER A 33 -23.30 5.10 -1.79
N TYR A 34 -22.90 3.99 -1.17
CA TYR A 34 -22.95 2.69 -1.83
C TYR A 34 -23.65 1.67 -0.93
N ASP A 35 -24.87 1.39 -1.35
CA ASP A 35 -25.56 0.10 -1.45
C ASP A 35 -25.64 -0.81 -0.22
N SER A 36 -26.85 -0.79 0.35
CA SER A 36 -27.39 -1.71 1.33
C SER A 36 -27.47 -3.13 0.76
N LEU A 37 -26.67 -4.05 1.30
CA LEU A 37 -26.97 -5.48 1.23
C LEU A 37 -27.59 -5.89 2.57
N SER A 38 -28.89 -6.17 2.52
CA SER A 38 -29.71 -6.69 3.60
C SER A 38 -29.16 -8.01 4.14
N ASP A 39 -28.71 -7.99 5.40
CA ASP A 39 -28.42 -9.17 6.22
C ASP A 39 -29.62 -9.37 7.16
N GLU A 40 -30.59 -10.17 6.71
CA GLU A 40 -31.66 -10.69 7.56
C GLU A 40 -31.04 -11.70 8.54
N GLY A 41 -30.62 -11.24 9.72
CA GLY A 41 -30.13 -12.15 10.76
C GLY A 41 -29.48 -11.50 11.97
N PHE A 42 -30.30 -11.20 12.98
CA PHE A 42 -29.98 -11.01 14.41
C PHE A 42 -30.02 -9.56 14.93
N GLN A 43 -31.19 -9.19 15.46
CA GLN A 43 -31.40 -7.98 16.24
C GLN A 43 -30.56 -8.02 17.52
N SER A 44 -29.46 -7.28 17.55
CA SER A 44 -28.76 -6.95 18.79
C SER A 44 -29.38 -5.70 19.37
N VAL A 45 -30.28 -5.86 20.33
CA VAL A 45 -30.80 -4.79 21.20
C VAL A 45 -29.64 -3.96 21.76
N THR A 46 -29.59 -2.66 21.43
CA THR A 46 -28.64 -1.72 22.02
C THR A 46 -29.34 -0.95 23.13
N SER A 47 -28.92 -1.15 24.37
CA SER A 47 -29.22 -0.24 25.49
C SER A 47 -28.02 0.69 25.70
N PRO A 48 -28.22 2.01 25.91
CA PRO A 48 -27.15 2.95 26.14
C PRO A 48 -26.85 3.02 27.64
N GLY A 49 -25.59 2.84 28.05
CA GLY A 49 -25.25 3.00 29.45
C GLY A 49 -23.81 2.68 29.86
N LYS A 50 -23.08 3.76 30.19
CA LYS A 50 -22.08 3.89 31.26
C LYS A 50 -20.71 3.20 31.13
N SER A 51 -19.72 4.09 30.98
CA SER A 51 -18.48 4.18 31.78
C SER A 51 -17.69 2.90 32.09
N GLY A 52 -16.48 2.85 31.54
CA GLY A 52 -15.28 2.65 32.36
C GLY A 52 -15.21 1.35 33.16
N SER A 53 -15.04 0.23 32.46
CA SER A 53 -14.32 -0.91 33.00
C SER A 53 -13.38 -1.38 31.90
N ARG A 54 -12.09 -1.52 32.21
CA ARG A 54 -11.13 -2.26 31.34
C ARG A 54 -11.51 -3.75 31.39
N GLY A 55 -12.73 -4.07 30.98
CA GLY A 55 -13.25 -5.41 30.87
C GLY A 55 -12.61 -6.06 29.66
N LYS A 56 -12.02 -7.24 29.87
CA LYS A 56 -11.45 -8.07 28.81
C LYS A 56 -12.47 -8.18 27.66
N VAL A 57 -12.12 -7.63 26.49
CA VAL A 57 -13.00 -7.64 25.31
C VAL A 57 -13.38 -9.08 25.01
N ALA A 58 -14.68 -9.35 24.81
CA ALA A 58 -15.17 -10.70 24.55
C ALA A 58 -14.41 -11.32 23.35
N PRO A 59 -13.99 -12.59 23.42
CA PRO A 59 -13.21 -13.23 22.34
C PRO A 59 -13.86 -13.15 20.96
N GLN A 60 -15.19 -13.17 20.89
CA GLN A 60 -15.96 -13.03 19.66
C GLN A 60 -15.81 -11.63 19.03
N VAL A 61 -15.79 -10.58 19.84
CA VAL A 61 -15.59 -9.20 19.38
C VAL A 61 -14.16 -9.04 18.84
N LEU A 62 -13.16 -9.60 19.52
CA LEU A 62 -11.78 -9.62 19.03
C LEU A 62 -11.66 -10.36 17.70
N ARG A 63 -12.32 -11.52 17.55
CA ARG A 63 -12.36 -12.28 16.29
C ARG A 63 -12.96 -11.45 15.16
N ARG A 64 -14.10 -10.80 15.38
CA ARG A 64 -14.75 -9.91 14.39
C ARG A 64 -13.83 -8.75 13.99
N ARG A 65 -13.20 -8.09 14.96
CA ARG A 65 -12.23 -7.01 14.70
C ARG A 65 -11.05 -7.47 13.84
N ARG A 66 -10.49 -8.65 14.14
CA ARG A 66 -9.41 -9.25 13.36
C ARG A 66 -9.84 -9.58 11.93
N LEU A 67 -11.02 -10.15 11.74
CA LEU A 67 -11.56 -10.44 10.40
C LEU A 67 -11.75 -9.16 9.58
N ALA A 68 -12.30 -8.10 10.19
CA ALA A 68 -12.46 -6.81 9.55
C ALA A 68 -11.10 -6.18 9.18
N ALA A 69 -10.09 -6.29 10.05
CA ALA A 69 -8.74 -5.82 9.77
C ALA A 69 -8.10 -6.58 8.59
N ASN A 70 -8.19 -7.91 8.58
CA ASN A 70 -7.69 -8.73 7.48
C ASN A 70 -8.39 -8.41 6.14
N ALA A 71 -9.70 -8.13 6.16
CA ALA A 71 -10.43 -7.72 4.97
C ALA A 71 -9.92 -6.38 4.42
N ARG A 72 -9.62 -5.42 5.29
CA ARG A 72 -9.03 -4.13 4.88
C ARG A 72 -7.64 -4.30 4.29
N GLU A 73 -6.78 -5.12 4.89
CA GLU A 73 -5.43 -5.34 4.34
C GLU A 73 -5.46 -6.03 2.98
N ARG A 74 -6.39 -6.98 2.78
CA ARG A 74 -6.60 -7.58 1.46
C ARG A 74 -6.97 -6.54 0.41
N ARG A 75 -7.89 -5.61 0.71
CA ARG A 75 -8.25 -4.52 -0.21
C ARG A 75 -7.07 -3.60 -0.49
N ARG A 76 -6.30 -3.23 0.54
CA ARG A 76 -5.07 -2.45 0.40
C ARG A 76 -4.09 -3.13 -0.57
N MET A 77 -3.87 -4.43 -0.39
CA MET A 77 -2.96 -5.20 -1.23
C MET A 77 -3.48 -5.42 -2.66
N GLN A 78 -4.80 -5.57 -2.84
CA GLN A 78 -5.44 -5.61 -4.16
C GLN A 78 -5.17 -4.33 -4.94
N ASN A 79 -5.33 -3.15 -4.30
CA ASN A 79 -5.04 -1.87 -4.94
C ASN A 79 -3.56 -1.76 -5.36
N LEU A 80 -2.64 -2.23 -4.51
CA LEU A 80 -1.21 -2.29 -4.85
C LEU A 80 -0.96 -3.20 -6.05
N ASN A 81 -1.56 -4.39 -6.07
CA ASN A 81 -1.37 -5.33 -7.19
C ASN A 81 -1.96 -4.77 -8.49
N GLN A 82 -3.11 -4.08 -8.45
CA GLN A 82 -3.66 -3.38 -9.62
C GLN A 82 -2.71 -2.30 -10.15
N ALA A 83 -1.99 -1.59 -9.28
CA ALA A 83 -0.98 -0.63 -9.72
C ALA A 83 0.20 -1.32 -10.43
N PHE A 84 0.63 -2.49 -9.95
CA PHE A 84 1.64 -3.32 -10.64
C PHE A 84 1.13 -3.80 -12.00
N ASP A 85 -0.14 -4.21 -12.10
CA ASP A 85 -0.74 -4.64 -13.37
C ASP A 85 -0.77 -3.51 -14.38
N ARG A 86 -1.17 -2.30 -13.96
CA ARG A 86 -1.12 -1.10 -14.81
C ARG A 86 0.31 -0.76 -15.23
N LEU A 87 1.28 -0.86 -14.32
CA LEU A 87 2.67 -0.61 -14.68
C LEU A 87 3.12 -1.56 -15.80
N ARG A 88 2.77 -2.85 -15.71
CA ARG A 88 3.11 -3.85 -16.73
C ARG A 88 2.54 -3.54 -18.12
N THR A 89 1.43 -2.81 -18.24
CA THR A 89 0.88 -2.44 -19.55
C THR A 89 1.72 -1.41 -20.30
N PHE A 90 2.54 -0.63 -19.58
CA PHE A 90 3.45 0.35 -20.19
C PHE A 90 4.82 -0.23 -20.53
N LEU A 91 5.09 -1.46 -20.09
CA LEU A 91 6.39 -2.06 -20.28
C LEU A 91 6.45 -2.83 -21.59
N PRO A 92 7.62 -2.85 -22.26
CA PRO A 92 7.80 -3.63 -23.48
C PRO A 92 7.58 -5.12 -23.17
N GLN A 93 6.62 -5.74 -23.85
CA GLN A 93 6.27 -7.14 -23.64
C GLN A 93 7.28 -8.05 -24.33
N LEU A 94 8.00 -8.86 -23.54
CA LEU A 94 8.96 -9.83 -24.06
C LEU A 94 8.26 -11.12 -24.53
N GLY A 95 7.31 -11.01 -25.49
CA GLY A 95 6.77 -12.11 -26.29
C GLY A 95 6.26 -13.37 -25.56
N GLN A 96 6.11 -13.34 -24.24
CA GLN A 96 5.73 -14.48 -23.41
C GLN A 96 4.43 -14.11 -22.72
N ASP A 97 3.42 -14.98 -22.82
CA ASP A 97 2.15 -14.92 -22.08
C ASP A 97 2.32 -14.97 -20.55
N ARG A 98 3.56 -14.88 -20.05
CA ARG A 98 3.92 -14.90 -18.65
C ARG A 98 3.96 -13.48 -18.08
N GLN A 99 3.26 -13.28 -16.98
CA GLN A 99 3.37 -12.06 -16.18
C GLN A 99 4.72 -11.98 -15.44
N LEU A 100 5.32 -10.80 -15.46
CA LEU A 100 6.54 -10.49 -14.73
C LEU A 100 6.31 -10.46 -13.22
N SER A 101 7.26 -10.97 -12.44
CA SER A 101 7.26 -10.82 -10.99
C SER A 101 7.36 -9.35 -10.57
N LYS A 102 7.11 -9.06 -9.28
CA LYS A 102 7.19 -7.69 -8.76
C LYS A 102 8.60 -7.08 -8.93
N PHE A 103 9.63 -7.89 -8.67
CA PHE A 103 11.02 -7.45 -8.84
C PHE A 103 11.35 -7.19 -10.31
N GLU A 104 11.05 -8.15 -11.19
CA GLU A 104 11.27 -8.00 -12.64
C GLU A 104 10.52 -6.78 -13.21
N THR A 105 9.29 -6.53 -12.75
CA THR A 105 8.48 -5.37 -13.17
C THR A 105 9.18 -4.05 -12.81
N LEU A 106 9.73 -3.93 -11.59
CA LEU A 106 10.43 -2.72 -11.14
C LEU A 106 11.76 -2.53 -11.87
N GLN A 107 12.54 -3.60 -12.02
CA GLN A 107 13.82 -3.54 -12.72
C GLN A 107 13.62 -3.13 -14.18
N MET A 108 12.66 -3.74 -14.87
CA MET A 108 12.39 -3.41 -16.26
C MET A 108 11.80 -2.00 -16.43
N ALA A 109 11.00 -1.52 -15.48
CA ALA A 109 10.55 -0.13 -15.50
C ALA A 109 11.72 0.86 -15.40
N GLN A 110 12.69 0.61 -14.52
CA GLN A 110 13.90 1.43 -14.42
C GLN A 110 14.70 1.42 -15.72
N THR A 111 14.96 0.23 -16.27
CA THR A 111 15.67 0.09 -17.55
C THR A 111 14.93 0.76 -18.70
N TYR A 112 13.61 0.64 -18.75
CA TYR A 112 12.81 1.21 -19.82
C TYR A 112 12.79 2.74 -19.78
N ILE A 113 12.64 3.34 -18.58
CA ILE A 113 12.75 4.79 -18.40
C ILE A 113 14.13 5.29 -18.88
N ALA A 114 15.22 4.62 -18.49
CA ALA A 114 16.57 4.99 -18.92
C ALA A 114 16.72 4.92 -20.46
N ALA A 115 16.24 3.84 -21.08
CA ALA A 115 16.30 3.70 -22.54
C ALA A 115 15.49 4.78 -23.27
N LEU A 116 14.35 5.22 -22.72
CA LEU A 116 13.58 6.33 -23.28
C LEU A 116 14.33 7.66 -23.16
N TYR A 117 15.02 7.93 -22.05
CA TYR A 117 15.88 9.11 -21.91
C TYR A 117 17.01 9.09 -22.95
N ASP A 118 17.73 7.98 -23.07
CA ASP A 118 18.82 7.84 -24.03
C ASP A 118 18.34 8.04 -25.48
N LEU A 119 17.14 7.57 -25.81
CA LEU A 119 16.52 7.75 -27.13
C LEU A 119 16.20 9.21 -27.42
N LEU A 120 15.72 9.96 -26.42
CA LEU A 120 15.42 11.38 -26.55
C LEU A 120 16.69 12.23 -26.68
N ASP A 121 17.77 11.87 -25.98
CA ASP A 121 19.05 12.57 -26.05
C ASP A 121 19.81 12.25 -27.35
N GLN A 122 19.63 11.05 -27.91
CA GLN A 122 20.18 10.67 -29.20
C GLN A 122 19.36 11.15 -30.40
N ALA A 123 18.13 11.64 -30.18
CA ALA A 123 17.37 12.26 -31.24
C ALA A 123 18.16 13.50 -31.69
N PRO A 124 18.72 13.53 -32.92
CA PRO A 124 19.38 14.73 -33.39
C PRO A 124 18.32 15.82 -33.35
N SER A 125 18.59 16.89 -32.61
CA SER A 125 17.81 18.13 -32.59
C SER A 125 17.57 18.49 -34.05
N SER A 126 16.44 18.09 -34.59
CA SER A 126 16.17 18.20 -36.01
C SER A 126 15.73 19.63 -36.20
N ARG A 127 16.72 20.48 -36.44
CA ARG A 127 16.74 21.62 -37.36
C ARG A 127 15.64 22.67 -37.22
#